data_AF-A0A651I584-F1
#
_entry.id   AF-A0A651I584-F1
#
_cell.length_a   1.000
_cell.length_b   1.000
_cell.length_c   1.000
_cell.angle_alpha   90.00
_cell.angle_beta   90.00
_cell.angle_gamma   90.00
#
_symmetry.space_group_name_H-M   'P 1'
#
loop_
_entity.id
_entity.type
_entity.pdbx_description
1 polymer ?
#
loop_
_entity_poly.entity_id
_entity_poly.type
_entity_poly.pdbx_seq_one_letter_code
_entity_poly.pdbx_strand_id
1 'polypeptide(L)'
;MGRQSGVALVQALLISALLLLLLTQLALTGRDQLGRAQAMLDRSTAEFALHSQEAALLYSLLTEPKWPVSASDNPYARLWRFDGVAFEVDGVRLRLQDQSGLVPLNWAGEPRFLDLLVQLGLGESAAAQVNSSLHAALRAGQMPQSVSELVRYEALTPSLLEQLSEVITLYPVTALNPRTAPLPVVAMFVSPAAMEAVTRLRADSEIDEETFMQLTGIFPDESINLAVGRGVGISISGRHGSVWLQRDGVVSISPYSAEPLVLWGPRPSIAGQVP
;
A
#
# COMPACT_ATOMS: atom_id res chain seq x y z
N MET A 1 21.36 48.17 63.58
CA MET A 1 20.12 47.52 63.08
C MET A 1 19.94 47.80 61.58
N GLY A 2 20.76 47.24 60.69
CA GLY A 2 20.72 47.58 59.25
C GLY A 2 21.08 46.46 58.26
N ARG A 3 21.12 45.19 58.70
CA ARG A 3 21.50 44.03 57.86
C ARG A 3 20.34 43.10 57.47
N GLN A 4 19.10 43.38 57.92
CA GLN A 4 17.94 42.52 57.65
C GLN A 4 17.15 42.91 56.37
N SER A 5 17.27 44.15 55.90
CA SER A 5 16.55 44.64 54.71
C SER A 5 17.08 44.08 53.39
N GLY A 6 18.38 43.76 53.30
CA GLY A 6 18.96 43.15 52.09
C GLY A 6 18.51 41.70 51.89
N VAL A 7 18.34 40.93 52.96
CA VAL A 7 17.90 39.53 52.91
C VAL A 7 16.42 39.44 52.48
N ALA A 8 15.57 40.33 53.00
CA ALA A 8 14.15 40.39 52.62
C ALA A 8 13.95 40.74 51.13
N LEU A 9 14.76 41.66 50.59
CA LEU A 9 14.69 42.02 49.16
C LEU A 9 15.12 40.86 48.26
N VAL A 10 16.22 40.19 48.60
CA VAL A 10 16.70 39.00 47.85
C VAL A 10 15.65 37.89 47.90
N GLN A 11 15.02 37.66 49.05
CA GLN A 11 13.98 36.65 49.21
C GLN A 11 12.71 37.00 48.41
N ALA A 12 12.28 38.26 48.40
CA ALA A 12 11.13 38.70 47.60
C ALA A 12 11.40 38.56 46.09
N LEU A 13 12.62 38.87 45.64
CA LEU A 13 13.03 38.67 44.24
C LEU A 13 13.07 37.18 43.87
N LEU A 14 13.59 36.32 44.76
CA LEU A 14 13.60 34.87 44.57
C LEU A 14 12.19 34.30 44.46
N ILE A 15 11.27 34.70 45.35
CA ILE A 15 9.86 34.27 45.30
C ILE A 15 9.22 34.75 44.00
N SER A 16 9.47 36.00 43.59
CA SER A 16 8.92 36.54 42.34
C SER A 16 9.44 35.79 41.10
N ALA A 17 10.73 35.47 41.06
CA ALA A 17 11.32 34.69 39.99
C ALA A 17 10.74 33.27 39.92
N LEU A 18 10.54 32.61 41.07
CA LEU A 18 9.92 31.29 41.15
C LEU A 18 8.46 31.31 40.70
N LEU A 19 7.69 32.34 41.09
CA LEU A 19 6.31 32.50 40.62
C LEU A 19 6.24 32.74 39.11
N LEU A 20 7.15 33.54 38.55
CA LEU A 20 7.21 33.76 37.10
C LEU A 20 7.55 32.47 36.34
N LEU A 21 8.50 31.68 36.86
CA LEU A 21 8.85 30.37 36.31
C LEU A 21 7.64 29.43 36.33
N LEU A 22 6.93 29.36 37.46
CA LEU A 22 5.74 28.52 37.62
C LEU A 22 4.62 28.93 36.64
N LEU A 23 4.33 30.23 36.52
CA LEU A 23 3.34 30.74 35.56
C LEU A 23 3.73 30.43 34.12
N THR A 24 5.01 30.55 33.79
CA THR A 24 5.53 30.21 32.45
C THR A 24 5.36 28.73 32.17
N GLN A 25 5.72 27.86 33.12
CA GLN A 25 5.56 26.41 32.99
C GLN A 25 4.09 26.00 32.83
N LEU A 26 3.18 26.61 33.60
CA LEU A 26 1.74 26.38 33.47
C LEU A 26 1.21 26.81 32.10
N ALA A 27 1.64 27.98 31.60
CA ALA A 27 1.25 28.48 30.28
C ALA A 27 1.74 27.57 29.14
N LEU A 28 2.98 27.09 29.23
CA LEU A 28 3.55 26.14 28.27
C LEU A 28 2.79 24.81 28.31
N THR A 29 2.53 24.27 29.51
CA THR A 29 1.78 23.01 29.67
C THR A 29 0.36 23.12 29.11
N GLY A 30 -0.33 24.24 29.33
CA GLY A 30 -1.67 24.48 28.77
C GLY A 30 -1.67 24.51 27.24
N ARG A 31 -0.67 25.14 26.62
CA ARG A 31 -0.51 25.15 25.15
C ARG A 31 -0.23 23.75 24.60
N ASP A 32 0.62 22.99 25.26
CA ASP A 32 0.93 21.61 24.85
C ASP A 32 -0.30 20.70 24.97
N GLN A 33 -1.08 20.83 26.04
CA GLN A 33 -2.32 20.07 26.22
C GLN A 33 -3.36 20.40 25.15
N LEU A 34 -3.53 21.69 24.83
CA LEU A 34 -4.41 22.13 23.74
C LEU A 34 -3.93 21.60 22.38
N GLY A 35 -2.62 21.65 22.10
CA GLY A 35 -2.05 21.11 20.88
C GLY A 35 -2.29 19.60 20.73
N ARG A 36 -2.11 18.82 21.82
CA ARG A 36 -2.40 17.38 21.83
C ARG A 36 -3.89 17.09 21.63
N ALA A 37 -4.77 17.86 22.28
CA ALA A 37 -6.21 17.71 22.10
C ALA A 37 -6.63 18.00 20.65
N GLN A 38 -6.08 19.05 20.04
CA GLN A 38 -6.33 19.36 18.63
C GLN A 38 -5.82 18.28 17.70
N ALA A 39 -4.60 17.76 17.91
CA ALA A 39 -4.05 16.67 17.11
C ALA A 39 -4.90 15.38 17.20
N MET A 40 -5.46 15.10 18.38
CA MET A 40 -6.37 13.97 18.57
C MET A 40 -7.71 14.17 17.85
N LEU A 41 -8.26 15.39 17.87
CA LEU A 41 -9.45 15.76 17.08
C LEU A 41 -9.18 15.64 15.58
N ASP A 42 -8.11 16.27 15.09
CA ASP A 42 -7.69 16.21 13.69
C ASP A 42 -7.57 14.76 13.21
N ARG A 43 -6.94 13.90 14.03
CA ARG A 43 -6.78 12.47 13.75
C ARG A 43 -8.10 11.74 13.71
N SER A 44 -8.99 11.95 14.67
CA SER A 44 -10.30 11.31 14.69
C SER A 44 -11.13 11.69 13.46
N THR A 45 -11.11 12.95 13.05
CA THR A 45 -11.78 13.43 11.84
C THR A 45 -11.14 12.83 10.58
N ALA A 46 -9.81 12.78 10.52
CA ALA A 46 -9.08 12.15 9.42
C ALA A 46 -9.43 10.66 9.28
N GLU A 47 -9.48 9.93 10.39
CA GLU A 47 -9.80 8.49 10.41
C GLU A 47 -11.24 8.23 9.97
N PHE A 48 -12.19 9.10 10.36
CA PHE A 48 -13.58 9.00 9.93
C PHE A 48 -13.72 9.27 8.42
N ALA A 49 -13.09 10.35 7.92
CA ALA A 49 -13.11 10.68 6.49
C ALA A 49 -12.50 9.56 5.64
N LEU A 50 -11.34 9.03 6.04
CA LEU A 50 -10.68 7.92 5.36
C LEU A 50 -11.56 6.66 5.38
N HIS A 51 -12.23 6.38 6.49
CA HIS A 51 -13.13 5.24 6.61
C HIS A 51 -14.39 5.38 5.73
N SER A 52 -14.98 6.57 5.64
CA SER A 52 -16.10 6.82 4.74
C SER A 52 -15.71 6.60 3.28
N GLN A 53 -14.51 7.06 2.89
CA GLN A 53 -13.96 6.88 1.54
C GLN A 53 -13.63 5.40 1.25
N GLU A 54 -13.05 4.68 2.22
CA GLU A 54 -12.84 3.23 2.15
C GLU A 54 -14.17 2.49 1.94
N ALA A 55 -15.21 2.82 2.72
CA ALA A 55 -16.52 2.19 2.58
C ALA A 55 -17.17 2.45 1.21
N ALA A 56 -17.09 3.69 0.70
CA ALA A 56 -17.62 4.05 -0.61
C ALA A 56 -16.86 3.35 -1.76
N LEU A 57 -15.54 3.23 -1.66
CA LEU A 57 -14.73 2.44 -2.58
C LEU A 57 -15.16 0.96 -2.56
N LEU A 58 -15.27 0.36 -1.37
CA LEU A 58 -15.63 -1.05 -1.23
C LEU A 58 -17.03 -1.34 -1.77
N TYR A 59 -17.99 -0.43 -1.54
CA TYR A 59 -19.31 -0.51 -2.15
C TYR A 59 -19.22 -0.45 -3.68
N SER A 60 -18.45 0.48 -4.22
CA SER A 60 -18.24 0.60 -5.67
C SER A 60 -17.60 -0.67 -6.27
N LEU A 61 -16.63 -1.27 -5.59
CA LEU A 61 -16.02 -2.55 -5.99
C LEU A 61 -17.01 -3.73 -6.03
N LEU A 62 -18.13 -3.63 -5.30
CA LEU A 62 -19.19 -4.63 -5.25
C LEU A 62 -20.29 -4.38 -6.30
N THR A 63 -20.53 -3.13 -6.68
CA THR A 63 -21.67 -2.75 -7.53
C THR A 63 -21.29 -2.36 -8.95
N GLU A 64 -20.04 -1.92 -9.16
CA GLU A 64 -19.55 -1.46 -10.46
C GLU A 64 -18.68 -2.54 -11.14
N PRO A 65 -18.64 -2.56 -12.48
CA PRO A 65 -17.80 -3.51 -13.19
C PRO A 65 -16.32 -3.11 -13.07
N LYS A 66 -15.42 -4.07 -12.79
CA LYS A 66 -13.99 -3.86 -12.50
C LYS A 66 -13.12 -3.49 -13.72
N TRP A 67 -13.58 -2.55 -14.52
CA TRP A 67 -12.84 -1.91 -15.60
C TRP A 67 -13.27 -0.45 -15.63
N PRO A 68 -12.40 0.47 -16.07
CA PRO A 68 -12.73 1.88 -16.09
C PRO A 68 -13.88 2.11 -17.07
N VAL A 69 -14.93 2.80 -16.60
CA VAL A 69 -16.06 3.23 -17.42
C VAL A 69 -16.14 4.74 -17.32
N SER A 70 -15.51 5.44 -18.27
CA SER A 70 -15.39 6.91 -18.27
C SER A 70 -16.73 7.64 -18.19
N ALA A 71 -17.82 6.99 -18.64
CA ALA A 71 -19.19 7.51 -18.59
C ALA A 71 -19.97 7.13 -17.30
N SER A 72 -19.34 6.47 -16.33
CA SER A 72 -20.01 6.10 -15.07
C SER A 72 -20.31 7.35 -14.22
N ASP A 73 -21.47 7.36 -13.56
CA ASP A 73 -21.78 8.39 -12.56
C ASP A 73 -20.94 8.22 -11.29
N ASN A 74 -20.44 7.00 -11.04
CA ASN A 74 -19.60 6.68 -9.90
C ASN A 74 -18.17 7.23 -10.09
N PRO A 75 -17.71 8.14 -9.20
CA PRO A 75 -16.40 8.79 -9.35
C PRO A 75 -15.23 7.80 -9.28
N TYR A 76 -15.36 6.71 -8.53
CA TYR A 76 -14.33 5.68 -8.46
C TYR A 76 -14.27 4.88 -9.76
N ALA A 77 -15.41 4.41 -10.27
CA ALA A 77 -15.45 3.55 -11.46
C ALA A 77 -14.96 4.25 -12.74
N ARG A 78 -15.06 5.59 -12.80
CA ARG A 78 -14.49 6.39 -13.88
C ARG A 78 -12.96 6.40 -13.90
N LEU A 79 -12.33 6.36 -12.73
CA LEU A 79 -10.91 6.68 -12.56
C LEU A 79 -10.07 5.49 -12.14
N TRP A 80 -10.68 4.44 -11.59
CA TRP A 80 -9.94 3.36 -10.99
C TRP A 80 -9.14 2.56 -12.01
N ARG A 81 -7.97 2.13 -11.57
CA ARG A 81 -7.07 1.27 -12.31
C ARG A 81 -6.59 0.19 -11.36
N PHE A 82 -6.45 -1.03 -11.87
CA PHE A 82 -6.07 -2.19 -11.07
C PHE A 82 -4.61 -2.61 -11.26
N ASP A 83 -3.80 -1.73 -11.85
CA ASP A 83 -2.37 -1.92 -12.16
C ASP A 83 -1.43 -1.24 -11.16
N GLY A 84 -1.96 -0.84 -9.99
CA GLY A 84 -1.17 -0.22 -8.94
C GLY A 84 -0.85 1.26 -9.19
N VAL A 85 -1.42 1.89 -10.22
CA VAL A 85 -1.29 3.34 -10.41
C VAL A 85 -2.26 4.08 -9.48
N ALA A 86 -1.75 5.09 -8.78
CA ALA A 86 -2.55 5.89 -7.87
C ALA A 86 -3.47 6.86 -8.64
N PHE A 87 -4.68 7.07 -8.12
CA PHE A 87 -5.65 8.06 -8.58
C PHE A 87 -6.25 8.80 -7.38
N GLU A 88 -6.99 9.89 -7.61
CA GLU A 88 -7.52 10.73 -6.55
C GLU A 88 -9.04 10.90 -6.68
N VAL A 89 -9.75 10.76 -5.56
CA VAL A 89 -11.18 11.02 -5.43
C VAL A 89 -11.39 11.83 -4.15
N ASP A 90 -12.05 12.98 -4.27
CA ASP A 90 -12.37 13.86 -3.14
C ASP A 90 -11.17 14.23 -2.24
N GLY A 91 -9.99 14.46 -2.83
CA GLY A 91 -8.78 14.81 -2.07
C GLY A 91 -8.10 13.63 -1.38
N VAL A 92 -8.57 12.40 -1.62
CA VAL A 92 -8.00 11.16 -1.10
C VAL A 92 -7.32 10.39 -2.22
N ARG A 93 -6.05 10.04 -1.99
CA ARG A 93 -5.25 9.27 -2.93
C ARG A 93 -5.48 7.77 -2.71
N LEU A 94 -5.85 7.09 -3.78
CA LEU A 94 -6.23 5.69 -3.82
C LEU A 94 -5.29 4.94 -4.77
N ARG A 95 -4.95 3.69 -4.45
CA ARG A 95 -4.20 2.77 -5.31
C ARG A 95 -4.87 1.42 -5.24
N LEU A 96 -5.25 0.86 -6.39
CA LEU A 96 -5.78 -0.50 -6.46
C LEU A 96 -4.82 -1.39 -7.25
N GLN A 97 -4.56 -2.57 -6.72
CA GLN A 97 -3.73 -3.58 -7.37
C GLN A 97 -4.49 -4.90 -7.42
N ASP A 98 -4.79 -5.38 -8.61
CA ASP A 98 -5.26 -6.75 -8.80
C ASP A 98 -4.20 -7.72 -8.29
N GLN A 99 -4.54 -8.54 -7.31
CA GLN A 99 -3.62 -9.53 -6.78
C GLN A 99 -3.31 -10.61 -7.82
N SER A 100 -4.24 -10.90 -8.75
CA SER A 100 -3.96 -11.76 -9.90
C SER A 100 -2.93 -11.15 -10.84
N GLY A 101 -2.69 -9.84 -10.83
CA GLY A 101 -1.61 -9.22 -11.59
C GLY A 101 -0.21 -9.41 -10.98
N LEU A 102 -0.12 -9.91 -9.75
CA LEU A 102 1.15 -10.11 -9.06
C LEU A 102 1.58 -11.58 -9.12
N VAL A 103 2.88 -11.81 -9.06
CA VAL A 103 3.45 -13.16 -9.05
C VAL A 103 3.23 -13.79 -7.68
N PRO A 104 2.50 -14.90 -7.55
CA PRO A 104 2.30 -15.51 -6.25
C PRO A 104 3.60 -16.11 -5.71
N LEU A 105 3.81 -15.95 -4.41
CA LEU A 105 5.02 -16.46 -3.76
C LEU A 105 5.13 -17.98 -3.86
N ASN A 106 4.02 -18.70 -4.02
CA ASN A 106 4.03 -20.15 -4.19
C ASN A 106 4.64 -20.63 -5.52
N TRP A 107 4.93 -19.72 -6.46
CA TRP A 107 5.74 -20.02 -7.65
C TRP A 107 7.24 -20.09 -7.35
N ALA A 108 7.67 -19.84 -6.11
CA ALA A 108 9.05 -20.11 -5.73
C ALA A 108 9.39 -21.57 -6.04
N GLY A 109 10.53 -21.78 -6.71
CA GLY A 109 10.98 -23.05 -7.29
C GLY A 109 10.72 -23.16 -8.80
N GLU A 110 9.86 -22.32 -9.36
CA GLU A 110 9.63 -22.28 -10.81
C GLU A 110 10.70 -21.45 -11.53
N PRO A 111 11.01 -21.76 -12.80
CA PRO A 111 11.94 -20.98 -13.62
C PRO A 111 11.53 -19.51 -13.75
N ARG A 112 10.23 -19.23 -13.90
CA ARG A 112 9.74 -17.85 -14.05
C ARG A 112 9.99 -16.98 -12.81
N PHE A 113 9.87 -17.55 -11.62
CA PHE A 113 10.18 -16.81 -10.39
C PHE A 113 11.67 -16.48 -10.28
N LEU A 114 12.54 -17.37 -10.77
CA LEU A 114 13.98 -17.11 -10.90
C LEU A 114 14.25 -15.95 -11.86
N ASP A 115 13.62 -15.95 -13.03
CA ASP A 115 13.78 -14.90 -14.05
C ASP A 115 13.37 -13.53 -13.49
N LEU A 116 12.27 -13.48 -12.73
CA LEU A 116 11.84 -12.26 -12.02
C LEU A 116 12.92 -11.76 -11.06
N LEU A 117 13.48 -12.63 -10.22
CA LEU A 117 14.54 -12.25 -9.29
C LEU A 117 15.75 -11.70 -10.05
N VAL A 118 16.18 -12.34 -11.14
CA VAL A 118 17.28 -11.85 -11.96
C VAL A 118 16.96 -10.48 -12.55
N GLN A 119 15.74 -10.28 -13.05
CA GLN A 119 15.29 -9.01 -13.62
C GLN A 119 15.26 -7.87 -12.58
N LEU A 120 14.96 -8.18 -11.31
CA LEU A 120 15.03 -7.23 -10.20
C LEU A 120 16.47 -6.92 -9.74
N GLY A 121 17.48 -7.49 -10.41
CA GLY A 121 18.89 -7.16 -10.20
C GLY A 121 19.65 -8.13 -9.29
N LEU A 122 19.09 -9.29 -8.94
CA LEU A 122 19.88 -10.34 -8.29
C LEU A 122 20.78 -11.00 -9.33
N GLY A 123 22.03 -11.24 -8.97
CA GLY A 123 22.88 -12.13 -9.76
C GLY A 123 22.29 -13.54 -9.81
N GLU A 124 22.46 -14.24 -10.93
CA GLU A 124 21.87 -15.57 -11.19
C GLU A 124 22.10 -16.58 -10.04
N SER A 125 23.32 -16.62 -9.49
CA SER A 125 23.64 -17.50 -8.36
C SER A 125 22.84 -17.16 -7.10
N ALA A 126 22.68 -15.88 -6.78
CA ALA A 126 21.94 -15.44 -5.61
C ALA A 126 20.44 -15.65 -5.82
N ALA A 127 19.92 -15.36 -7.02
CA ALA A 127 18.55 -15.62 -7.41
C ALA A 127 18.21 -17.12 -7.28
N ALA A 128 19.09 -18.01 -7.74
CA ALA A 128 18.90 -19.46 -7.63
C ALA A 128 18.89 -19.95 -6.17
N GLN A 129 19.78 -19.41 -5.34
CA GLN A 129 19.82 -19.71 -3.91
C GLN A 129 18.55 -19.25 -3.19
N VAL A 130 18.08 -18.02 -3.45
CA VAL A 130 16.84 -17.50 -2.88
C VAL A 130 15.64 -18.33 -3.34
N ASN A 131 15.54 -18.60 -4.65
CA ASN A 131 14.42 -19.35 -5.22
C ASN A 131 14.30 -20.75 -4.62
N SER A 132 15.42 -21.47 -4.52
CA SER A 132 15.47 -22.81 -3.93
C SER A 132 15.19 -22.81 -2.42
N SER A 133 15.76 -21.85 -1.67
CA SER A 133 15.56 -21.73 -0.22
C SER A 133 14.11 -21.39 0.12
N LEU A 134 13.50 -20.49 -0.66
CA LEU A 134 12.11 -20.12 -0.51
C LEU A 134 11.20 -21.31 -0.84
N HIS A 135 11.43 -21.99 -1.97
CA HIS A 135 10.69 -23.20 -2.33
C HIS A 135 10.74 -24.25 -1.21
N ALA A 136 11.93 -24.53 -0.66
CA ALA A 136 12.11 -25.48 0.44
C ALA A 136 11.33 -25.06 1.70
N ALA A 137 11.36 -23.77 2.07
CA ALA A 137 10.62 -23.24 3.21
C ALA A 137 9.10 -23.37 3.01
N LEU A 138 8.57 -23.03 1.83
CA LEU A 138 7.14 -23.15 1.52
C LEU A 138 6.69 -24.63 1.56
N ARG A 139 7.51 -25.54 1.03
CA ARG A 139 7.27 -27.00 1.11
C ARG A 139 7.28 -27.53 2.54
N ALA A 140 8.07 -26.91 3.42
CA ALA A 140 8.09 -27.19 4.85
C ALA A 140 6.93 -26.54 5.63
N GLY A 141 6.02 -25.83 4.96
CA GLY A 141 4.89 -25.14 5.58
C GLY A 141 5.23 -23.80 6.23
N GLN A 142 6.42 -23.26 6.01
CA GLN A 142 6.88 -21.98 6.56
C GLN A 142 6.40 -20.80 5.70
N MET A 143 5.09 -20.64 5.60
CA MET A 143 4.46 -19.54 4.85
C MET A 143 4.70 -18.19 5.56
N PRO A 144 5.38 -17.22 4.92
CA PRO A 144 5.53 -15.90 5.50
C PRO A 144 4.16 -15.22 5.60
N GLN A 145 3.94 -14.44 6.66
CA GLN A 145 2.69 -13.67 6.84
C GLN A 145 2.75 -12.31 6.13
N SER A 146 3.95 -11.84 5.81
CA SER A 146 4.21 -10.59 5.10
C SER A 146 5.45 -10.70 4.20
N VAL A 147 5.53 -9.85 3.17
CA VAL A 147 6.72 -9.79 2.29
C VAL A 147 7.96 -9.38 3.09
N SER A 148 7.81 -8.54 4.12
CA SER A 148 8.92 -8.11 4.98
C SER A 148 9.61 -9.26 5.72
N GLU A 149 8.93 -10.38 5.97
CA GLU A 149 9.54 -11.57 6.58
C GLU A 149 10.56 -12.26 5.68
N LEU A 150 10.56 -11.95 4.38
CA LEU A 150 11.56 -12.45 3.44
C LEU A 150 12.95 -11.87 3.71
N VAL A 151 13.09 -10.85 4.56
CA VAL A 151 14.40 -10.33 5.02
C VAL A 151 15.30 -11.39 5.66
N ARG A 152 14.72 -12.53 6.10
CA ARG A 152 15.47 -13.67 6.64
C ARG A 152 16.36 -14.40 5.62
N TYR A 153 16.16 -14.16 4.32
CA TYR A 153 17.00 -14.72 3.27
C TYR A 153 18.10 -13.72 2.95
N GLU A 154 19.37 -14.06 3.26
CA GLU A 154 20.51 -13.12 3.29
C GLU A 154 20.72 -12.31 1.99
N ALA A 155 20.35 -12.87 0.84
CA ALA A 155 20.48 -12.19 -0.45
C ALA A 155 19.36 -11.14 -0.72
N LEU A 156 18.33 -11.06 0.13
CA LEU A 156 17.23 -10.12 -0.01
C LEU A 156 17.49 -8.81 0.74
N THR A 157 18.08 -7.84 0.06
CA THR A 157 18.31 -6.50 0.61
C THR A 157 16.99 -5.75 0.85
N PRO A 158 16.94 -4.75 1.76
CA PRO A 158 15.73 -3.96 1.98
C PRO A 158 15.18 -3.29 0.71
N SER A 159 16.05 -2.77 -0.16
CA SER A 159 15.65 -2.14 -1.42
C SER A 159 15.02 -3.13 -2.40
N LEU A 160 15.52 -4.37 -2.42
CA LEU A 160 14.96 -5.42 -3.25
C LEU A 160 13.65 -5.95 -2.68
N LEU A 161 13.52 -6.04 -1.35
CA LEU A 161 12.25 -6.39 -0.72
C LEU A 161 11.15 -5.37 -1.03
N GLU A 162 11.50 -4.08 -1.08
CA GLU A 162 10.59 -3.02 -1.53
C GLU A 162 10.14 -3.27 -2.97
N GLN A 163 11.07 -3.53 -3.90
CA GLN A 163 10.72 -3.87 -5.29
C GLN A 163 9.89 -5.14 -5.40
N LEU A 164 10.25 -6.19 -4.66
CA LEU A 164 9.52 -7.46 -4.61
C LEU A 164 8.09 -7.26 -4.11
N SER A 165 7.89 -6.43 -3.08
CA SER A 165 6.57 -6.16 -2.51
C SER A 165 5.58 -5.53 -3.50
N GLU A 166 6.09 -4.92 -4.57
CA GLU A 166 5.28 -4.32 -5.63
C GLU A 166 4.96 -5.30 -6.76
N VAL A 167 5.63 -6.46 -6.84
CA VAL A 167 5.47 -7.43 -7.95
C VAL A 167 5.04 -8.84 -7.52
N ILE A 168 5.10 -9.15 -6.23
CA ILE A 168 4.67 -10.46 -5.69
C ILE A 168 3.45 -10.34 -4.80
N THR A 169 2.72 -11.45 -4.65
CA THR A 169 1.63 -11.55 -3.68
C THR A 169 1.71 -12.81 -2.82
N LEU A 170 1.24 -12.68 -1.58
CA LEU A 170 0.96 -13.83 -0.71
C LEU A 170 -0.48 -14.32 -0.88
N TYR A 171 -1.35 -13.52 -1.51
CA TYR A 171 -2.75 -13.85 -1.74
C TYR A 171 -2.84 -15.06 -2.68
N PRO A 172 -3.68 -16.07 -2.39
CA PRO A 172 -3.83 -17.23 -3.25
C PRO A 172 -4.49 -16.84 -4.57
N VAL A 173 -3.72 -16.82 -5.64
CA VAL A 173 -4.22 -16.61 -7.01
C VAL A 173 -4.20 -17.92 -7.78
N THR A 174 -5.24 -18.13 -8.59
CA THR A 174 -5.39 -19.34 -9.41
C THR A 174 -4.83 -19.15 -10.81
N ALA A 175 -4.87 -17.94 -11.34
CA ALA A 175 -4.38 -17.55 -12.64
C ALA A 175 -3.80 -16.13 -12.56
N LEU A 176 -2.74 -15.88 -13.33
CA LEU A 176 -2.10 -14.58 -13.45
C LEU A 176 -2.86 -13.69 -14.44
N ASN A 177 -2.96 -12.41 -14.12
CA ASN A 177 -3.53 -11.39 -14.98
C ASN A 177 -2.43 -10.44 -15.49
N PRO A 178 -1.76 -10.77 -16.61
CA PRO A 178 -0.73 -9.90 -17.17
C PRO A 178 -1.28 -8.54 -17.63
N ARG A 179 -2.59 -8.36 -17.82
CA ARG A 179 -3.19 -7.07 -18.19
C ARG A 179 -3.15 -6.07 -17.03
N THR A 180 -3.25 -6.52 -15.78
CA THR A 180 -3.18 -5.69 -14.56
C THR A 180 -1.83 -5.82 -13.83
N ALA A 181 -0.92 -6.63 -14.35
CA ALA A 181 0.38 -6.87 -13.74
C ALA A 181 1.34 -5.66 -13.85
N PRO A 182 2.20 -5.39 -12.87
CA PRO A 182 3.27 -4.41 -12.99
C PRO A 182 4.20 -4.69 -14.18
N LEU A 183 4.81 -3.65 -14.76
CA LEU A 183 5.64 -3.79 -15.97
C LEU A 183 6.75 -4.85 -15.87
N PRO A 184 7.48 -5.01 -14.74
CA PRO A 184 8.45 -6.09 -14.60
C PRO A 184 7.84 -7.48 -14.79
N VAL A 185 6.63 -7.71 -14.26
CA VAL A 185 5.91 -8.98 -14.41
C VAL A 185 5.45 -9.17 -15.85
N VAL A 186 4.93 -8.13 -16.50
CA VAL A 186 4.51 -8.22 -17.91
C VAL A 186 5.67 -8.59 -18.83
N ALA A 187 6.85 -8.00 -18.59
CA ALA A 187 8.05 -8.24 -19.39
C ALA A 187 8.53 -9.70 -19.38
N MET A 188 8.09 -10.51 -18.41
CA MET A 188 8.35 -11.95 -18.38
C MET A 188 7.57 -12.72 -19.47
N PHE A 189 6.52 -12.13 -20.04
CA PHE A 189 5.61 -12.80 -20.97
C PHE A 189 5.64 -12.23 -22.38
N VAL A 190 6.18 -11.03 -22.57
CA VAL A 190 6.08 -10.29 -23.84
C VAL A 190 7.44 -9.88 -24.38
N SER A 191 7.51 -9.67 -25.70
CA SER A 191 8.69 -9.10 -26.34
C SER A 191 8.89 -7.62 -25.94
N PRO A 192 10.11 -7.06 -26.04
CA PRO A 192 10.35 -5.64 -25.78
C PRO A 192 9.45 -4.69 -26.59
N ALA A 193 9.16 -5.03 -27.85
CA ALA A 193 8.28 -4.23 -28.71
C ALA A 193 6.82 -4.23 -28.22
N ALA A 194 6.31 -5.40 -27.80
CA ALA A 194 4.99 -5.51 -27.20
C ALA A 194 4.93 -4.79 -25.84
N MET A 195 6.02 -4.82 -25.07
CA MET A 195 6.10 -4.12 -23.79
C MET A 195 5.97 -2.59 -23.96
N GLU A 196 6.60 -2.01 -24.99
CA GLU A 196 6.45 -0.59 -25.29
C GLU A 196 5.00 -0.23 -25.65
N ALA A 197 4.35 -1.05 -26.47
CA ALA A 197 2.95 -0.86 -26.85
C ALA A 197 2.01 -0.93 -25.63
N VAL A 198 2.18 -1.94 -24.76
CA VAL A 198 1.41 -2.08 -23.51
C VAL A 198 1.63 -0.90 -22.58
N THR A 199 2.88 -0.44 -22.43
CA THR A 199 3.21 0.71 -21.58
C THR A 199 2.49 1.97 -22.04
N ARG A 200 2.48 2.21 -23.36
CA ARG A 200 1.81 3.36 -23.98
C ARG A 200 0.30 3.34 -23.74
N LEU A 201 -0.37 2.23 -24.07
CA LEU A 201 -1.83 2.14 -23.93
C LEU A 201 -2.31 2.15 -22.47
N ARG A 202 -1.50 1.64 -21.54
CA ARG A 202 -1.79 1.77 -20.11
C ARG A 202 -1.70 3.22 -19.63
N ALA A 203 -0.83 4.05 -20.21
CA ALA A 203 -0.79 5.47 -19.85
C ALA A 203 -2.13 6.15 -20.16
N ASP A 204 -2.74 5.77 -21.29
CA ASP A 204 -3.99 6.35 -21.79
C ASP A 204 -5.26 5.69 -21.20
N SER A 205 -5.11 4.61 -20.43
CA SER A 205 -6.21 3.83 -19.83
C SER A 205 -7.15 3.18 -20.86
N GLU A 206 -6.66 2.93 -22.07
CA GLU A 206 -7.45 2.40 -23.21
C GLU A 206 -7.28 0.88 -23.44
N ILE A 207 -6.58 0.17 -22.55
CA ILE A 207 -6.26 -1.25 -22.77
C ILE A 207 -7.38 -2.18 -22.30
N ASP A 208 -8.27 -2.52 -23.23
CA ASP A 208 -9.22 -3.62 -23.06
C ASP A 208 -8.56 -4.99 -23.28
N GLU A 209 -9.33 -6.06 -23.05
CA GLU A 209 -8.85 -7.44 -23.17
C GLU A 209 -8.45 -7.79 -24.60
N GLU A 210 -9.28 -7.41 -25.58
CA GLU A 210 -9.03 -7.72 -26.99
C GLU A 210 -7.75 -7.06 -27.50
N THR A 211 -7.57 -5.78 -27.21
CA THR A 211 -6.38 -5.01 -27.58
C THR A 211 -5.14 -5.58 -26.91
N PHE A 212 -5.23 -5.99 -25.64
CA PHE A 212 -4.12 -6.65 -24.95
C PHE A 212 -3.72 -7.97 -25.64
N MET A 213 -4.69 -8.82 -25.98
CA MET A 213 -4.43 -10.09 -26.67
C MET A 213 -3.78 -9.87 -28.04
N GLN A 214 -4.28 -8.92 -28.83
CA GLN A 214 -3.75 -8.63 -30.17
C GLN A 214 -2.29 -8.14 -30.13
N LEU A 215 -1.93 -7.34 -29.12
CA LEU A 215 -0.59 -6.78 -29.01
C LEU A 215 0.44 -7.75 -28.43
N THR A 216 0.02 -8.55 -27.46
CA THR A 216 0.93 -9.41 -26.70
C THR A 216 0.97 -10.85 -27.19
N GLY A 217 -0.07 -11.29 -27.90
CA GLY A 217 -0.29 -12.70 -28.25
C GLY A 217 -0.59 -13.58 -27.05
N ILE A 218 -0.86 -13.00 -25.88
CA ILE A 218 -1.24 -13.73 -24.67
C ILE A 218 -2.74 -13.96 -24.70
N PHE A 219 -3.17 -15.22 -24.66
CA PHE A 219 -4.57 -15.61 -24.61
C PHE A 219 -4.91 -16.23 -23.25
N PRO A 220 -6.15 -16.06 -22.75
CA PRO A 220 -6.59 -16.72 -21.53
C PRO A 220 -6.47 -18.24 -21.61
N ASP A 221 -5.96 -18.86 -20.54
CA ASP A 221 -5.84 -20.31 -20.37
C ASP A 221 -6.00 -20.69 -18.88
N GLU A 222 -5.63 -21.91 -18.50
CA GLU A 222 -5.72 -22.36 -17.10
C GLU A 222 -4.83 -21.56 -16.13
N SER A 223 -3.76 -20.95 -16.64
CA SER A 223 -2.76 -20.20 -15.89
C SER A 223 -2.86 -18.68 -16.08
N ILE A 224 -3.58 -18.22 -17.11
CA ILE A 224 -3.73 -16.81 -17.47
C ILE A 224 -5.20 -16.42 -17.51
N ASN A 225 -5.56 -15.36 -16.78
CA ASN A 225 -6.89 -14.74 -16.79
C ASN A 225 -6.76 -13.23 -16.92
N LEU A 226 -7.35 -12.63 -17.96
CA LEU A 226 -7.23 -11.19 -18.23
C LEU A 226 -8.27 -10.33 -17.48
N ALA A 227 -9.22 -10.97 -16.79
CA ALA A 227 -10.19 -10.32 -15.93
C ALA A 227 -9.61 -10.04 -14.54
N VAL A 228 -10.03 -8.92 -13.93
CA VAL A 228 -9.59 -8.55 -12.58
C VAL A 228 -10.02 -9.63 -11.58
N GLY A 229 -9.06 -10.09 -10.78
CA GLY A 229 -9.27 -11.14 -9.79
C GLY A 229 -10.22 -10.75 -8.64
N ARG A 230 -10.46 -11.74 -7.76
CA ARG A 230 -11.22 -11.52 -6.51
C ARG A 230 -10.41 -10.72 -5.49
N GLY A 231 -9.11 -10.97 -5.40
CA GLY A 231 -8.20 -10.27 -4.50
C GLY A 231 -7.81 -8.92 -5.08
N VAL A 232 -8.09 -7.85 -4.33
CA VAL A 232 -7.68 -6.48 -4.65
C VAL A 232 -6.91 -5.91 -3.48
N GLY A 233 -5.66 -5.51 -3.74
CA GLY A 233 -4.88 -4.69 -2.84
C GLY A 233 -5.37 -3.25 -2.91
N ILE A 234 -5.60 -2.64 -1.75
CA ILE A 234 -6.10 -1.28 -1.61
C ILE A 234 -5.08 -0.52 -0.77
N SER A 235 -4.60 0.60 -1.29
CA SER A 235 -3.95 1.65 -0.53
C SER A 235 -4.83 2.89 -0.56
N ILE A 236 -5.13 3.45 0.60
CA ILE A 236 -5.88 4.70 0.74
C ILE A 236 -5.11 5.64 1.65
N SER A 237 -4.83 6.85 1.16
CA SER A 237 -4.09 7.85 1.92
C SER A 237 -4.70 9.24 1.77
N GLY A 238 -4.67 10.01 2.84
CA GLY A 238 -5.30 11.32 2.88
C GLY A 238 -4.72 12.20 3.98
N ARG A 239 -4.94 13.50 3.85
CA ARG A 239 -4.52 14.50 4.84
C ARG A 239 -5.72 15.27 5.35
N HIS A 240 -5.78 15.47 6.66
CA HIS A 240 -6.75 16.37 7.29
C HIS A 240 -6.03 17.19 8.38
N GLY A 241 -5.98 18.50 8.17
CA GLY A 241 -5.18 19.41 8.98
C GLY A 241 -3.69 19.04 8.98
N SER A 242 -3.14 18.80 10.17
CA SER A 242 -1.74 18.38 10.36
C SER A 242 -1.52 16.87 10.25
N VAL A 243 -2.59 16.07 10.18
CA VAL A 243 -2.52 14.62 10.22
C VAL A 243 -2.57 14.04 8.81
N TRP A 244 -1.60 13.19 8.50
CA TRP A 244 -1.61 12.33 7.33
C TRP A 244 -1.89 10.90 7.77
N LEU A 245 -2.73 10.19 7.03
CA LEU A 245 -3.07 8.79 7.29
C LEU A 245 -2.91 7.99 6.01
N GLN A 246 -2.46 6.75 6.15
CA GLN A 246 -2.50 5.73 5.11
C GLN A 246 -3.01 4.42 5.70
N ARG A 247 -3.79 3.68 4.90
CA ARG A 247 -4.21 2.32 5.18
C ARG A 247 -3.94 1.47 3.95
N ASP A 248 -3.33 0.32 4.19
CA ASP A 248 -3.07 -0.69 3.19
C ASP A 248 -3.74 -2.00 3.61
N GLY A 249 -4.25 -2.74 2.64
CA GLY A 249 -4.84 -4.05 2.88
C GLY A 249 -5.20 -4.78 1.61
N VAL A 250 -5.45 -6.08 1.74
CA VAL A 250 -5.97 -6.91 0.65
C VAL A 250 -7.38 -7.35 0.99
N VAL A 251 -8.31 -7.10 0.09
CA VAL A 251 -9.71 -7.50 0.20
C VAL A 251 -10.05 -8.53 -0.87
N SER A 252 -10.80 -9.55 -0.49
CA SER A 252 -11.39 -10.52 -1.42
C SER A 252 -12.84 -10.11 -1.69
N ILE A 253 -13.16 -9.86 -2.96
CA ILE A 253 -14.45 -9.33 -3.40
C ILE A 253 -15.22 -10.40 -4.17
N SER A 254 -16.43 -10.68 -3.72
CA SER A 254 -17.28 -11.77 -4.22
C SER A 254 -18.76 -11.37 -4.14
N PRO A 255 -19.27 -10.54 -5.06
CA PRO A 255 -20.58 -9.86 -4.91
C PRO A 255 -21.77 -10.80 -4.66
N TYR A 256 -21.69 -12.04 -5.14
CA TYR A 256 -22.78 -13.03 -5.06
C TYR A 256 -22.56 -14.11 -3.97
N SER A 257 -21.54 -14.00 -3.12
CA SER A 257 -21.36 -14.92 -1.98
C SER A 257 -22.02 -14.42 -0.70
N ALA A 258 -22.23 -15.33 0.25
CA ALA A 258 -22.77 -14.99 1.58
C ALA A 258 -21.89 -13.97 2.32
N GLU A 259 -20.57 -14.05 2.13
CA GLU A 259 -19.60 -13.07 2.59
C GLU A 259 -19.03 -12.35 1.36
N PRO A 260 -19.62 -11.21 0.93
CA PRO A 260 -19.21 -10.56 -0.31
C PRO A 260 -17.86 -9.86 -0.21
N LEU A 261 -17.39 -9.62 1.01
CA LEU A 261 -16.12 -8.99 1.31
C LEU A 261 -15.43 -9.73 2.46
N VAL A 262 -14.20 -10.17 2.22
CA VAL A 262 -13.35 -10.82 3.22
C VAL A 262 -12.00 -10.10 3.26
N LEU A 263 -11.56 -9.68 4.43
CA LEU A 263 -10.22 -9.10 4.64
C LEU A 263 -9.21 -10.25 4.74
N TRP A 264 -8.16 -10.24 3.90
CA TRP A 264 -7.24 -11.38 3.78
C TRP A 264 -5.93 -11.22 4.55
N GLY A 265 -5.40 -9.99 4.66
CA GLY A 265 -4.12 -9.72 5.33
C GLY A 265 -4.22 -8.69 6.45
N PRO A 266 -3.23 -8.66 7.37
CA PRO A 266 -3.18 -7.63 8.41
C PRO A 266 -3.05 -6.23 7.80
N ARG A 267 -3.60 -5.22 8.46
CA ARG A 267 -3.40 -3.79 8.15
C ARG A 267 -2.05 -3.34 8.73
N PRO A 268 -0.99 -3.09 7.95
CA PRO A 268 0.21 -2.43 8.48
C PRO A 268 -0.08 -0.95 8.77
N SER A 269 0.71 -0.38 9.67
CA SER A 269 0.41 0.77 10.53
C SER A 269 0.16 2.12 9.85
N ILE A 270 -0.72 2.88 10.50
CA ILE A 270 -0.84 4.34 10.49
C ILE A 270 0.56 4.96 10.61
N ALA A 271 1.14 5.46 9.52
CA ALA A 271 2.36 6.25 9.63
C ALA A 271 2.00 7.58 10.31
N GLY A 272 2.59 7.79 11.48
CA GLY A 272 2.50 9.04 12.23
C GLY A 272 3.18 10.19 11.49
N GLN A 273 2.76 11.40 11.88
CA GLN A 273 3.26 12.73 11.51
C GLN A 273 4.50 12.73 10.61
N VAL A 274 4.31 13.13 9.35
CA VAL A 274 5.42 13.67 8.55
C VAL A 274 5.86 14.98 9.24
N PRO A 275 7.16 15.18 9.52
CA PRO A 275 7.68 16.41 10.12
C PRO A 275 7.38 17.67 9.30
#